data_AF-M1WEA6-F1
#
_entry.id   AF-M1WEA6-F1
#
_cell.length_a   1.000
_cell.length_b   1.000
_cell.length_c   1.000
_cell.angle_alpha   90.00
_cell.angle_beta   90.00
_cell.angle_gamma   90.00
#
_symmetry.space_group_name_H-M   'P 1'
#
loop_
_entity.id
_entity.type
_entity.pdbx_description
1 polymer ?
#
loop_
_entity_poly.entity_id
_entity_poly.type
_entity_poly.pdbx_seq_one_letter_code
_entity_poly.pdbx_strand_id
1 'polypeptide(L)'
;MAHISSNLLLHRFRQMNMSDPPPPPEPQASDKSDSEDYYRPTPTDVIIAHIMLTRSIKLPWELVDSIFDMAEYWAHSINVIEYQAEQQDHLRISGSSGTQDRFLLRSYPLGLTGIDGQDSLSQELAYDTHDAKTLPLQSDCDPSYFSRLAKYPTPRLLNPARKIVFKMKSRDQGWGGEPDLKGTYKASWTWFEAGLERFDSEAKCNSQCTLDVREGDEEAKTPVLPVCCLRPIQPKIARKHSRSETTDGDGTNQDEPNEPGHPEDVYEYVHPLNAPSEWLIQCNKTATGDWQEHTVTWSYLDDVNPNSDAGTALEDRGRGRSTGDGSLVRSLRMGDVITIWGKARFPGWVNSIEYVKVEVYWAV
;
A
#
# COMPACT_ATOMS: atom_id res chain seq x y z
N MET A 1 32.63 6.25 1.80
CA MET A 1 32.58 5.55 0.50
C MET A 1 31.13 5.32 0.17
N ALA A 2 30.78 5.56 -1.10
CA ALA A 2 29.46 5.87 -1.65
C ALA A 2 28.27 5.08 -1.08
N HIS A 3 27.25 5.80 -0.62
CA HIS A 3 25.92 5.26 -0.33
C HIS A 3 25.20 5.06 -1.67
N ILE A 4 25.13 3.80 -2.11
CA ILE A 4 24.30 3.38 -3.24
C ILE A 4 22.91 3.13 -2.66
N SER A 5 22.08 4.15 -2.72
CA SER A 5 20.63 4.00 -2.64
C SER A 5 20.16 3.62 -4.04
N SER A 6 19.53 2.46 -4.19
CA SER A 6 18.87 2.03 -5.44
C SER A 6 17.72 2.98 -5.75
N ASN A 7 18.08 4.12 -6.35
CA ASN A 7 17.22 5.13 -6.92
C ASN A 7 17.11 4.85 -8.42
N LEU A 8 16.42 3.81 -8.88
CA LEU A 8 16.26 3.63 -10.34
C LEU A 8 14.93 4.19 -10.84
N LEU A 9 13.84 4.06 -10.07
CA LEU A 9 12.56 4.73 -10.36
C LEU A 9 12.56 6.20 -9.92
N LEU A 10 13.02 6.50 -8.70
CA LEU A 10 13.11 7.87 -8.16
C LEU A 10 14.13 8.76 -8.90
N HIS A 11 15.22 8.19 -9.44
CA HIS A 11 16.19 8.95 -10.25
C HIS A 11 15.69 9.20 -11.67
N ARG A 12 14.82 8.33 -12.20
CA ARG A 12 14.09 8.58 -13.46
C ARG A 12 13.14 9.77 -13.29
N PHE A 13 12.46 9.88 -12.15
CA PHE A 13 11.62 11.03 -11.82
C PHE A 13 12.38 12.35 -11.74
N ARG A 14 13.54 12.36 -11.07
CA ARG A 14 14.37 13.57 -10.96
C ARG A 14 14.98 14.04 -12.28
N GLN A 15 15.14 13.16 -13.27
CA GLN A 15 15.70 13.52 -14.58
C GLN A 15 14.65 13.95 -15.61
N MET A 16 13.35 13.71 -15.38
CA MET A 16 12.30 14.02 -16.37
C MET A 16 11.69 15.43 -16.26
N ASN A 17 12.05 16.21 -15.23
CA ASN A 17 11.76 17.64 -15.19
C ASN A 17 12.99 18.45 -15.57
N MET A 18 13.20 18.70 -16.86
CA MET A 18 13.74 19.96 -17.42
C MET A 18 13.55 19.93 -18.95
N SER A 19 12.42 20.43 -19.44
CA SER A 19 12.43 21.15 -20.72
C SER A 19 12.81 22.59 -20.39
N ASP A 20 13.73 23.20 -21.15
CA ASP A 20 14.09 24.61 -20.98
C ASP A 20 12.82 25.49 -20.97
N PRO A 21 12.69 26.44 -20.02
CA PRO A 21 11.52 27.29 -19.97
C PRO A 21 11.49 28.21 -21.21
N PRO A 22 10.33 28.35 -21.89
CA PRO A 22 10.15 29.42 -22.86
C PRO A 22 10.25 30.78 -22.15
N PRO A 23 10.67 31.85 -22.85
CA PRO A 23 10.86 33.16 -22.24
C PRO A 23 9.56 33.65 -21.56
N PRO A 24 9.66 34.34 -20.41
CA PRO A 24 8.52 34.56 -19.54
C PRO A 24 7.47 35.48 -20.20
N PRO A 25 6.18 35.07 -20.23
CA PRO A 25 5.09 36.00 -20.44
C PRO A 25 4.82 36.80 -19.15
N GLU A 26 4.31 38.02 -19.32
CA GLU A 26 4.07 39.00 -18.26
C GLU A 26 3.16 38.48 -17.12
N PRO A 27 3.36 38.95 -15.87
CA PRO A 27 2.72 38.36 -14.71
C PRO A 27 1.21 38.64 -14.68
N GLN A 28 0.41 37.59 -14.79
CA GLN A 28 -0.98 37.58 -14.33
C GLN A 28 -1.10 36.78 -13.03
N ALA A 29 -1.93 37.31 -12.13
CA ALA A 29 -2.15 36.77 -10.80
C ALA A 29 -3.02 35.50 -10.82
N SER A 30 -2.77 34.64 -9.83
CA SER A 30 -3.50 33.44 -9.39
C SER A 30 -3.37 32.17 -10.25
N ASP A 31 -2.42 31.31 -9.87
CA ASP A 31 -2.70 29.92 -9.49
C ASP A 31 -1.43 29.35 -8.83
N LYS A 32 -1.38 29.41 -7.49
CA LYS A 32 -0.39 28.64 -6.73
C LYS A 32 -0.96 27.24 -6.57
N SER A 33 -0.49 26.32 -7.39
CA SER A 33 -0.56 24.89 -7.08
C SER A 33 0.18 24.66 -5.76
N ASP A 34 -0.46 23.97 -4.82
CA ASP A 34 0.07 23.70 -3.48
C ASP A 34 1.43 22.95 -3.52
N SER A 35 2.50 23.73 -3.39
CA SER A 35 3.86 23.45 -2.93
C SER A 35 4.36 22.00 -2.86
N GLU A 36 5.25 21.63 -3.79
CA GLU A 36 6.24 20.54 -3.64
C GLU A 36 7.46 20.92 -2.76
N ASP A 37 7.45 22.09 -2.09
CA ASP A 37 8.62 22.66 -1.40
C ASP A 37 8.83 22.21 0.06
N TYR A 38 8.08 21.23 0.56
CA TYR A 38 8.29 20.74 1.94
C TYR A 38 9.50 19.80 2.02
N TYR A 39 10.45 20.14 2.88
CA TYR A 39 11.60 19.28 3.18
C TYR A 39 11.14 17.92 3.71
N ARG A 40 11.68 16.84 3.15
CA ARG A 40 11.37 15.46 3.52
C ARG A 40 12.54 14.86 4.31
N PRO A 41 12.44 14.81 5.65
CA PRO A 41 13.59 14.43 6.46
C PRO A 41 13.86 12.92 6.38
N THR A 42 15.14 12.58 6.24
CA THR A 42 15.58 11.20 6.45
C THR A 42 15.52 10.85 7.94
N PRO A 43 15.49 9.56 8.32
CA PRO A 43 15.56 9.19 9.74
C PRO A 43 16.79 9.78 10.45
N THR A 44 17.91 9.92 9.76
CA THR A 44 19.11 10.58 10.28
C THR A 44 18.87 12.06 10.55
N ASP A 45 18.17 12.78 9.66
CA ASP A 45 17.84 14.19 9.87
C ASP A 45 16.92 14.39 11.06
N VAL A 46 15.92 13.51 11.23
CA VAL A 46 15.01 13.49 12.38
C VAL A 46 15.81 13.35 13.68
N ILE A 47 16.73 12.38 13.73
CA ILE A 47 17.58 12.15 14.90
C ILE A 47 18.52 13.32 15.18
N ILE A 48 19.17 13.88 14.14
CA ILE A 48 20.05 15.04 14.30
C ILE A 48 19.27 16.23 14.85
N ALA A 49 18.12 16.55 14.26
CA ALA A 49 17.26 17.63 14.74
C ALA A 49 16.82 17.40 16.19
N HIS A 50 16.47 16.16 16.54
CA HIS A 50 16.04 15.80 17.88
C HIS A 50 17.19 16.02 18.89
N ILE A 51 18.41 15.57 18.55
CA ILE A 51 19.62 15.78 19.37
C ILE A 51 19.92 17.27 19.50
N MET A 52 19.82 18.05 18.42
CA MET A 52 20.06 19.49 18.45
C MET A 52 19.10 20.20 19.39
N LEU A 53 17.80 19.91 19.31
CA LEU A 53 16.79 20.52 20.16
C LEU A 53 16.92 20.09 21.63
N THR A 54 17.21 18.80 21.87
CA THR A 54 17.33 18.25 23.23
C THR A 54 18.63 18.68 23.91
N ARG A 55 19.77 18.63 23.21
CA ARG A 55 21.10 18.83 23.83
C ARG A 55 21.64 20.24 23.66
N SER A 56 21.40 20.86 22.50
CA SER A 56 21.95 22.19 22.21
C SER A 56 21.01 23.30 22.70
N ILE A 57 19.72 23.19 22.39
CA ILE A 57 18.70 24.13 22.87
C ILE A 57 18.22 23.79 24.30
N LYS A 58 18.46 22.55 24.77
CA LYS A 58 18.10 22.07 26.11
C LYS A 58 16.59 22.08 26.37
N LEU A 59 15.79 21.79 25.35
CA LEU A 59 14.35 21.60 25.51
C LEU A 59 14.06 20.26 26.23
N PRO A 60 13.06 20.20 27.13
CA PRO A 60 12.49 18.95 27.60
C PRO A 60 12.04 18.07 26.43
N TRP A 61 12.21 16.76 26.55
CA TRP A 61 11.93 15.82 25.47
C TRP A 61 10.45 15.86 25.04
N GLU A 62 9.53 16.13 25.96
CA GLU A 62 8.10 16.26 25.67
C GLU A 62 7.80 17.42 24.72
N LEU A 63 8.54 18.54 24.86
CA LEU A 63 8.42 19.68 23.95
C LEU A 63 9.07 19.41 22.60
N VAL A 64 10.17 18.65 22.57
CA VAL A 64 10.80 18.23 21.32
C VAL A 64 9.83 17.35 20.54
N ASP A 65 9.26 16.32 21.16
CA ASP A 65 8.28 15.44 20.51
C ASP A 65 7.07 16.23 19.99
N SER A 66 6.56 17.18 20.79
CA SER A 66 5.46 18.07 20.36
C SER A 66 5.84 18.93 19.15
N ILE A 67 7.08 19.45 19.08
CA ILE A 67 7.57 20.21 17.93
C ILE A 67 7.60 19.32 16.68
N PHE A 68 8.10 18.09 16.78
CA PHE A 68 8.17 17.15 15.66
C PHE A 68 6.78 16.78 15.17
N ASP A 69 5.87 16.49 16.10
CA ASP A 69 4.49 16.14 15.76
C ASP A 69 3.74 17.33 15.13
N MET A 70 3.90 18.55 15.64
CA MET A 70 3.29 19.75 15.05
C MET A 70 3.89 20.15 13.70
N ALA A 71 5.17 19.88 13.49
CA ALA A 71 5.86 20.16 12.24
C ALA A 71 5.73 19.03 11.20
N GLU A 72 5.08 17.92 11.56
CA GLU A 72 5.08 16.67 10.80
C GLU A 72 6.50 16.23 10.37
N TYR A 73 7.49 16.50 11.21
CA TYR A 73 8.90 16.26 10.92
C TYR A 73 9.27 14.80 11.27
N TRP A 74 8.76 13.89 10.47
CA TRP A 74 8.85 12.44 10.71
C TRP A 74 9.63 11.73 9.61
N ALA A 75 10.20 10.58 9.95
CA ALA A 75 10.75 9.69 8.95
C ALA A 75 9.62 9.10 8.11
N HIS A 76 9.94 8.74 6.86
CA HIS A 76 8.97 8.13 5.98
C HIS A 76 9.59 7.18 4.96
N SER A 77 8.76 6.32 4.40
CA SER A 77 9.03 5.51 3.22
C SER A 77 8.06 5.89 2.10
N ILE A 78 8.44 5.57 0.86
CA ILE A 78 7.63 5.79 -0.32
C ILE A 78 7.74 4.56 -1.20
N ASN A 79 6.60 4.04 -1.63
CA ASN A 79 6.51 3.06 -2.70
C ASN A 79 5.57 3.62 -3.77
N VAL A 80 5.87 3.33 -5.04
CA VAL A 80 5.11 3.84 -6.18
C VAL A 80 5.15 2.82 -7.31
N ILE A 81 4.02 2.67 -8.00
CA ILE A 81 3.94 1.98 -9.28
C ILE A 81 3.28 2.91 -10.30
N GLU A 82 3.93 3.05 -11.45
CA GLU A 82 3.44 3.84 -12.57
C GLU A 82 3.24 2.96 -13.80
N TYR A 83 2.02 2.46 -13.94
CA TYR A 83 1.65 1.55 -15.02
C TYR A 83 1.94 2.16 -16.40
N GLN A 84 1.65 3.44 -16.58
CA GLN A 84 1.88 4.08 -17.87
C GLN A 84 3.37 4.19 -18.23
N ALA A 85 4.26 4.37 -17.25
CA ALA A 85 5.70 4.43 -17.47
C ALA A 85 6.33 3.03 -17.60
N GLU A 86 5.83 2.07 -16.84
CA GLU A 86 6.38 0.71 -16.75
C GLU A 86 5.83 -0.24 -17.82
N GLN A 87 4.55 -0.12 -18.15
CA GLN A 87 3.81 -1.04 -19.04
C GLN A 87 3.33 -0.36 -20.34
N GLN A 88 3.58 0.94 -20.51
CA GLN A 88 3.10 1.76 -21.64
C GLN A 88 1.56 1.81 -21.77
N ASP A 89 0.83 1.41 -20.73
CA ASP A 89 -0.62 1.50 -20.64
C ASP A 89 -1.06 1.65 -19.17
N HIS A 90 -2.31 2.03 -18.95
CA HIS A 90 -2.93 2.04 -17.63
C HIS A 90 -3.43 0.65 -17.24
N LEU A 91 -3.40 0.34 -15.96
CA LEU A 91 -4.02 -0.89 -15.46
C LEU A 91 -5.54 -0.79 -15.55
N ARG A 92 -6.21 -1.87 -15.97
CA ARG A 92 -7.67 -1.99 -15.99
C ARG A 92 -8.13 -3.14 -15.10
N ILE A 93 -9.08 -2.83 -14.23
CA ILE A 93 -9.77 -3.79 -13.36
C ILE A 93 -11.24 -3.75 -13.77
N SER A 94 -11.71 -4.85 -14.36
CA SER A 94 -13.08 -4.94 -14.86
C SER A 94 -13.95 -5.74 -13.90
N GLY A 95 -15.13 -5.25 -13.59
CA GLY A 95 -16.08 -5.97 -12.75
C GLY A 95 -16.57 -7.26 -13.40
N SER A 96 -16.95 -8.25 -12.57
CA SER A 96 -17.37 -9.59 -13.00
C SER A 96 -16.33 -10.35 -13.85
N SER A 97 -15.06 -10.00 -13.71
CA SER A 97 -13.93 -10.75 -14.27
C SER A 97 -13.12 -11.41 -13.15
N GLY A 98 -12.23 -12.34 -13.50
CA GLY A 98 -11.23 -12.87 -12.56
C GLY A 98 -10.23 -11.81 -12.05
N THR A 99 -10.33 -10.57 -12.53
CA THR A 99 -9.48 -9.43 -12.17
C THR A 99 -10.23 -8.36 -11.39
N GLN A 100 -11.46 -8.64 -10.94
CA GLN A 100 -12.30 -7.68 -10.22
C GLN A 100 -11.71 -7.22 -8.88
N ASP A 101 -10.76 -7.99 -8.35
CA ASP A 101 -9.94 -7.73 -7.18
C ASP A 101 -8.47 -7.80 -7.60
N ARG A 102 -7.71 -6.71 -7.50
CA ARG A 102 -6.27 -6.69 -7.84
C ARG A 102 -5.44 -6.09 -6.72
N PHE A 103 -4.39 -6.79 -6.33
CA PHE A 103 -3.27 -6.20 -5.61
C PHE A 103 -2.56 -5.19 -6.50
N LEU A 104 -2.24 -4.02 -5.96
CA LEU A 104 -1.60 -2.94 -6.73
C LEU A 104 -0.20 -2.65 -6.23
N LEU A 105 -0.08 -2.41 -4.93
CA LEU A 105 1.15 -1.90 -4.34
C LEU A 105 1.27 -2.27 -2.86
N ARG A 106 2.51 -2.48 -2.43
CA ARG A 106 2.92 -2.70 -1.04
C ARG A 106 3.85 -1.58 -0.57
N SER A 107 3.74 -1.19 0.70
CA SER A 107 4.72 -0.33 1.36
C SER A 107 5.90 -1.15 1.89
N TYR A 108 7.07 -0.52 2.08
CA TYR A 108 8.06 -1.10 2.99
C TYR A 108 7.48 -1.33 4.39
N PRO A 109 8.03 -2.29 5.17
CA PRO A 109 7.60 -2.50 6.55
C PRO A 109 7.81 -1.24 7.38
N LEU A 110 6.84 -0.89 8.22
CA LEU A 110 6.87 0.33 9.04
C LEU A 110 8.19 0.40 9.84
N GLY A 111 8.87 1.54 9.73
CA GLY A 111 10.18 1.76 10.34
C GLY A 111 11.36 1.42 9.43
N LEU A 112 11.13 0.95 8.21
CA LEU A 112 12.18 0.78 7.20
C LEU A 112 11.96 1.76 6.05
N THR A 113 13.05 2.34 5.56
CA THR A 113 13.05 3.23 4.38
C THR A 113 13.36 2.47 3.08
N GLY A 114 13.52 1.15 3.16
CA GLY A 114 13.90 0.25 2.06
C GLY A 114 14.28 -1.13 2.59
N ILE A 115 14.53 -2.08 1.68
CA ILE A 115 14.95 -3.45 2.02
C ILE A 115 16.37 -3.69 1.50
N ASP A 116 17.25 -4.15 2.38
CA ASP A 116 18.64 -4.45 2.02
C ASP A 116 18.73 -5.64 1.06
N GLY A 117 19.52 -5.48 -0.01
CA GLY A 117 19.73 -6.50 -1.03
C GLY A 117 18.70 -6.49 -2.17
N GLN A 118 17.84 -5.46 -2.24
CA GLN A 118 17.11 -5.12 -3.47
C GLN A 118 17.98 -4.21 -4.33
N ASP A 119 18.92 -4.83 -5.04
CA ASP A 119 19.91 -4.12 -5.85
C ASP A 119 19.39 -3.83 -7.27
N SER A 120 18.31 -4.50 -7.69
CA SER A 120 17.69 -4.32 -9.00
C SER A 120 16.22 -3.91 -8.94
N LEU A 121 15.78 -3.20 -9.99
CA LEU A 121 14.39 -2.79 -10.17
C LEU A 121 13.42 -3.98 -10.18
N SER A 122 13.84 -5.11 -10.74
CA SER A 122 13.02 -6.33 -10.80
C SER A 122 12.73 -6.89 -9.40
N GLN A 123 13.70 -6.83 -8.49
CA GLN A 123 13.54 -7.28 -7.11
C GLN A 123 12.67 -6.33 -6.29
N GLU A 124 12.80 -5.02 -6.53
CA GLU A 124 11.98 -3.98 -5.92
C GLU A 124 10.51 -4.15 -6.36
N LEU A 125 10.25 -4.15 -7.67
CA LEU A 125 8.90 -4.38 -8.21
C LEU A 125 8.34 -5.73 -7.76
N ALA A 126 9.17 -6.77 -7.69
CA ALA A 126 8.71 -8.06 -7.21
C ALA A 126 8.16 -7.99 -5.78
N TYR A 127 8.85 -7.28 -4.88
CA TYR A 127 8.35 -7.05 -3.54
C TYR A 127 7.14 -6.11 -3.53
N ASP A 128 7.14 -5.07 -4.34
CA ASP A 128 6.12 -4.03 -4.29
C ASP A 128 4.76 -4.50 -4.85
N THR A 129 4.76 -5.46 -5.80
CA THR A 129 3.56 -5.73 -6.62
C THR A 129 3.08 -7.18 -6.63
N HIS A 130 3.80 -8.14 -6.04
CA HIS A 130 3.30 -9.52 -5.94
C HIS A 130 2.42 -9.72 -4.71
N ASP A 131 1.28 -10.38 -4.89
CA ASP A 131 0.42 -10.83 -3.81
C ASP A 131 1.19 -11.73 -2.82
N ALA A 132 0.92 -11.56 -1.52
CA ALA A 132 1.38 -12.52 -0.52
C ALA A 132 0.69 -13.88 -0.71
N LYS A 133 1.32 -14.94 -0.19
CA LYS A 133 0.67 -16.26 -0.10
C LYS A 133 -0.55 -16.16 0.80
N THR A 134 -1.68 -16.67 0.33
CA THR A 134 -2.91 -16.81 1.12
C THR A 134 -2.74 -17.91 2.15
N LEU A 135 -2.08 -17.60 3.25
CA LEU A 135 -1.90 -18.48 4.39
C LEU A 135 -2.21 -17.71 5.67
N PRO A 136 -2.77 -18.37 6.70
CA PRO A 136 -2.99 -17.72 7.98
C PRO A 136 -1.65 -17.40 8.64
N LEU A 137 -1.60 -16.29 9.37
CA LEU A 137 -0.47 -15.95 10.22
C LEU A 137 -0.35 -16.97 11.35
N GLN A 138 0.80 -17.64 11.47
CA GLN A 138 1.07 -18.55 12.59
C GLN A 138 1.58 -17.79 13.81
N SER A 139 2.59 -16.93 13.62
CA SER A 139 3.16 -16.12 14.69
C SER A 139 3.69 -14.79 14.15
N ASP A 140 3.44 -13.71 14.89
CA ASP A 140 3.96 -12.38 14.55
C ASP A 140 5.49 -12.34 14.72
N CYS A 141 6.19 -11.72 13.76
CA CYS A 141 7.58 -11.31 13.97
C CYS A 141 7.68 -10.21 15.04
N ASP A 142 8.66 -10.34 15.94
CA ASP A 142 8.90 -9.34 16.99
C ASP A 142 9.34 -7.98 16.40
N PRO A 143 8.82 -6.83 16.87
CA PRO A 143 9.25 -5.48 16.45
C PRO A 143 10.77 -5.24 16.46
N SER A 144 11.50 -5.91 17.35
CA SER A 144 12.96 -5.84 17.43
C SER A 144 13.68 -6.50 16.26
N TYR A 145 13.04 -7.46 15.57
CA TYR A 145 13.55 -8.01 14.32
C TYR A 145 13.70 -6.92 13.27
N PHE A 146 12.64 -6.15 13.02
CA PHE A 146 12.67 -5.03 12.07
C PHE A 146 13.58 -3.90 12.54
N SER A 147 13.64 -3.65 13.86
CA SER A 147 14.55 -2.64 14.42
C SER A 147 16.02 -2.93 14.14
N ARG A 148 16.42 -4.21 14.04
CA ARG A 148 17.79 -4.59 13.67
C ARG A 148 18.09 -4.42 12.18
N LEU A 149 17.07 -4.36 11.34
CA LEU A 149 17.20 -4.11 9.90
C LEU A 149 17.29 -2.61 9.58
N ALA A 150 16.76 -1.75 10.46
CA ALA A 150 16.88 -0.32 10.32
C ALA A 150 18.35 0.13 10.49
N LYS A 151 18.83 0.97 9.58
CA LYS A 151 20.19 1.56 9.62
C LYS A 151 20.30 2.78 10.54
N TYR A 152 19.33 2.95 11.44
CA TYR A 152 19.22 4.09 12.33
C TYR A 152 18.50 3.66 13.63
N PRO A 153 18.71 4.37 14.75
CA PRO A 153 17.95 4.17 15.99
C PRO A 153 16.44 4.18 15.73
N THR A 154 15.75 3.08 16.00
CA THR A 154 14.30 2.99 15.78
C THR A 154 13.50 3.59 16.93
N PRO A 155 12.24 4.00 16.66
CA PRO A 155 11.37 4.56 17.69
C PRO A 155 11.15 3.61 18.85
N ARG A 156 11.11 4.18 20.05
CA ARG A 156 10.75 3.48 21.30
C ARG A 156 9.25 3.27 21.46
N LEU A 157 8.45 3.91 20.61
CA LEU A 157 6.99 3.82 20.64
C LEU A 157 6.54 2.44 20.16
N LEU A 158 5.61 1.83 20.89
CA LEU A 158 4.97 0.58 20.48
C LEU A 158 4.25 0.75 19.13
N ASN A 159 3.64 1.91 18.92
CA ASN A 159 2.92 2.29 17.71
C ASN A 159 3.51 3.61 17.17
N PRO A 160 4.55 3.55 16.32
CA PRO A 160 5.28 4.74 15.89
C PRO A 160 4.65 5.43 14.69
N ALA A 161 3.67 4.82 14.01
CA ALA A 161 3.01 5.40 12.85
C ALA A 161 2.35 6.74 13.21
N ARG A 162 2.44 7.67 12.26
CA ARG A 162 1.87 9.01 12.37
C ARG A 162 0.90 9.27 11.24
N LYS A 163 1.25 8.91 10.02
CA LYS A 163 0.42 9.21 8.86
C LYS A 163 0.64 8.19 7.75
N ILE A 164 -0.40 7.93 6.98
CA ILE A 164 -0.33 7.24 5.71
C ILE A 164 -0.94 8.15 4.66
N VAL A 165 -0.22 8.38 3.57
CA VAL A 165 -0.69 9.18 2.44
C VAL A 165 -0.78 8.29 1.22
N PHE A 166 -2.00 8.13 0.71
CA PHE A 166 -2.28 7.44 -0.54
C PHE A 166 -2.41 8.48 -1.63
N LYS A 167 -1.70 8.29 -2.75
CA LYS A 167 -1.91 9.07 -3.97
C LYS A 167 -2.21 8.13 -5.13
N MET A 168 -3.22 8.44 -5.91
CA MET A 168 -3.60 7.62 -7.05
C MET A 168 -4.19 8.50 -8.14
N LYS A 169 -3.94 8.13 -9.40
CA LYS A 169 -4.62 8.72 -10.55
C LYS A 169 -5.40 7.65 -11.27
N SER A 170 -6.70 7.84 -11.32
CA SER A 170 -7.63 6.81 -11.78
C SER A 170 -8.90 7.40 -12.36
N ARG A 171 -9.70 6.54 -12.99
CA ARG A 171 -11.04 6.87 -13.46
C ARG A 171 -11.90 5.61 -13.54
N ASP A 172 -13.20 5.82 -13.62
CA ASP A 172 -14.16 4.76 -13.97
C ASP A 172 -14.74 5.02 -15.36
N GLN A 173 -14.30 4.22 -16.33
CA GLN A 173 -14.75 4.33 -17.73
C GLN A 173 -15.89 3.34 -18.06
N GLY A 174 -16.60 2.89 -17.03
CA GLY A 174 -17.77 2.05 -17.16
C GLY A 174 -19.00 2.77 -17.72
N TRP A 175 -19.99 1.98 -18.16
CA TRP A 175 -21.36 2.43 -18.49
C TRP A 175 -22.39 1.99 -17.45
N GLY A 176 -21.92 1.47 -16.31
CA GLY A 176 -22.76 1.12 -15.18
C GLY A 176 -23.22 2.34 -14.37
N GLY A 177 -24.12 2.09 -13.42
CA GLY A 177 -24.59 3.10 -12.47
C GLY A 177 -25.85 3.85 -12.90
N GLU A 178 -26.33 4.69 -12.00
CA GLU A 178 -27.51 5.52 -12.21
C GLU A 178 -27.13 6.80 -12.97
N PRO A 179 -27.84 7.17 -14.06
CA PRO A 179 -27.51 8.36 -14.85
C PRO A 179 -27.42 9.66 -14.04
N ASP A 180 -28.28 9.81 -13.03
CA ASP A 180 -28.36 11.01 -12.19
C ASP A 180 -27.19 11.13 -11.20
N LEU A 181 -26.46 10.04 -10.95
CA LEU A 181 -25.31 10.01 -10.05
C LEU A 181 -23.98 10.05 -10.79
N LYS A 182 -24.00 10.18 -12.13
CA LYS A 182 -22.80 10.26 -12.98
C LYS A 182 -21.88 11.40 -12.53
N GLY A 183 -20.58 11.13 -12.48
CA GLY A 183 -19.56 12.11 -12.10
C GLY A 183 -19.51 12.40 -10.59
N THR A 184 -20.28 11.67 -9.79
CA THR A 184 -20.22 11.72 -8.32
C THR A 184 -19.50 10.49 -7.77
N TYR A 185 -19.13 10.49 -6.49
CA TYR A 185 -18.62 9.30 -5.81
C TYR A 185 -19.73 8.35 -5.33
N LYS A 186 -21.00 8.75 -5.45
CA LYS A 186 -22.15 7.99 -4.97
C LYS A 186 -22.45 6.82 -5.90
N ALA A 187 -22.86 5.70 -5.31
CA ALA A 187 -23.16 4.45 -6.03
C ALA A 187 -22.00 3.96 -6.94
N SER A 188 -20.76 4.31 -6.60
CA SER A 188 -19.57 3.84 -7.33
C SER A 188 -19.26 2.40 -6.95
N TRP A 189 -19.03 1.58 -7.98
CA TRP A 189 -18.60 0.19 -7.83
C TRP A 189 -17.16 -0.01 -8.26
N THR A 190 -16.37 1.07 -8.27
CA THR A 190 -14.91 1.02 -8.41
C THR A 190 -14.25 1.84 -7.32
N TRP A 191 -13.28 1.23 -6.63
CA TRP A 191 -12.62 1.86 -5.49
C TRP A 191 -11.24 1.28 -5.23
N PHE A 192 -10.54 1.90 -4.29
CA PHE A 192 -9.29 1.44 -3.70
C PHE A 192 -9.50 1.11 -2.24
N GLU A 193 -8.99 -0.03 -1.80
CA GLU A 193 -8.98 -0.44 -0.39
C GLU A 193 -7.55 -0.63 0.10
N ALA A 194 -7.31 -0.27 1.36
CA ALA A 194 -6.07 -0.61 2.04
C ALA A 194 -6.14 -2.05 2.55
N GLY A 195 -4.98 -2.69 2.62
CA GLY A 195 -4.78 -3.94 3.33
C GLY A 195 -3.64 -3.83 4.34
N LEU A 196 -3.47 -4.89 5.10
CA LEU A 196 -2.44 -5.04 6.11
C LEU A 196 -1.85 -6.44 5.99
N GLU A 197 -0.53 -6.51 5.88
CA GLU A 197 0.22 -7.76 5.89
C GLU A 197 1.25 -7.75 7.02
N ARG A 198 1.61 -8.95 7.48
CA ARG A 198 2.68 -9.15 8.46
C ARG A 198 3.57 -10.30 8.06
N PHE A 199 4.84 -10.21 8.44
CA PHE A 199 5.76 -11.34 8.33
C PHE A 199 5.45 -12.37 9.40
N ASP A 200 5.46 -13.62 8.98
CA ASP A 200 5.29 -14.78 9.83
C ASP A 200 6.66 -15.29 10.29
N SER A 201 6.87 -15.36 11.61
CA SER A 201 8.16 -15.79 12.18
C SER A 201 8.49 -17.25 11.87
N GLU A 202 7.48 -18.07 11.59
CA GLU A 202 7.63 -19.49 11.27
C GLU A 202 7.85 -19.74 9.78
N ALA A 203 7.60 -18.72 8.94
CA ALA A 203 7.71 -18.86 7.50
C ALA A 203 9.16 -18.84 7.02
N LYS A 204 9.50 -19.79 6.15
CA LYS A 204 10.83 -19.89 5.52
C LYS A 204 10.69 -19.85 4.01
N CYS A 205 11.43 -18.93 3.38
CA CYS A 205 11.56 -18.87 1.93
C CYS A 205 12.56 -19.94 1.47
N ASN A 206 12.12 -20.83 0.57
CA ASN A 206 12.95 -21.91 0.02
C ASN A 206 13.52 -21.54 -1.35
N SER A 207 14.46 -22.32 -1.88
CA SER A 207 15.11 -22.06 -3.18
C SER A 207 14.19 -22.14 -4.39
N GLN A 208 13.02 -22.77 -4.27
CA GLN A 208 12.03 -22.92 -5.33
C GLN A 208 10.95 -21.81 -5.29
N CYS A 209 11.12 -20.79 -4.43
CA CYS A 209 10.17 -19.69 -4.34
C CYS A 209 10.11 -18.89 -5.64
N THR A 210 8.90 -18.78 -6.22
CA THR A 210 8.63 -18.00 -7.43
C THR A 210 8.10 -16.59 -7.15
N LEU A 211 7.74 -16.28 -5.89
CA LEU A 211 7.23 -14.96 -5.50
C LEU A 211 8.34 -13.92 -5.33
N ASP A 212 9.56 -14.38 -5.09
CA ASP A 212 10.72 -13.52 -4.88
C ASP A 212 11.64 -13.65 -6.10
N VAL A 213 12.00 -12.52 -6.71
CA VAL A 213 13.00 -12.50 -7.79
C VAL A 213 14.39 -12.64 -7.19
N ARG A 214 15.17 -13.58 -7.73
CA ARG A 214 16.55 -13.87 -7.32
C ARG A 214 17.48 -13.70 -8.51
N GLU A 215 18.57 -12.96 -8.34
CA GLU A 215 19.59 -12.81 -9.37
C GLU A 215 20.83 -13.66 -9.01
N GLY A 216 21.31 -14.50 -9.94
CA GLY A 216 22.54 -15.30 -9.82
C GLY A 216 22.35 -16.82 -9.65
N ASP A 217 23.37 -17.59 -10.03
CA ASP A 217 23.45 -19.07 -10.01
C ASP A 217 23.21 -19.69 -8.60
N GLU A 218 22.97 -21.01 -8.59
CA GLU A 218 22.50 -21.99 -7.56
C GLU A 218 22.52 -21.69 -6.04
N GLU A 219 23.17 -20.61 -5.58
CA GLU A 219 23.23 -20.12 -4.20
C GLU A 219 22.67 -18.69 -4.05
N ALA A 220 21.71 -18.29 -4.88
CA ALA A 220 21.06 -16.99 -4.75
C ALA A 220 20.51 -16.76 -3.33
N LYS A 221 21.13 -15.82 -2.61
CA LYS A 221 20.85 -15.52 -1.21
C LYS A 221 19.38 -15.13 -1.06
N THR A 222 18.67 -15.82 -0.18
CA THR A 222 17.28 -15.51 0.14
C THR A 222 17.15 -14.03 0.54
N PRO A 223 16.18 -13.28 -0.01
CA PRO A 223 15.94 -11.90 0.39
C PRO A 223 15.74 -11.80 1.91
N VAL A 224 16.17 -10.69 2.51
CA VAL A 224 16.05 -10.48 3.97
C VAL A 224 14.58 -10.50 4.40
N LEU A 225 13.70 -9.95 3.56
CA LEU A 225 12.26 -9.82 3.80
C LEU A 225 11.48 -10.38 2.60
N PRO A 226 11.43 -11.71 2.44
CA PRO A 226 10.85 -12.34 1.26
C PRO A 226 9.31 -12.27 1.28
N VAL A 227 8.70 -11.99 0.13
CA VAL A 227 7.24 -11.85 -0.05
C VAL A 227 6.51 -13.11 0.37
N CYS A 228 7.08 -14.29 0.12
CA CYS A 228 6.45 -15.55 0.50
C CYS A 228 6.34 -15.79 2.03
N CYS A 229 7.03 -14.98 2.84
CA CYS A 229 6.90 -14.98 4.30
C CYS A 229 5.85 -13.99 4.82
N LEU A 230 5.24 -13.18 3.95
CA LEU A 230 4.11 -12.32 4.31
C LEU A 230 2.82 -13.12 4.43
N ARG A 231 1.94 -12.64 5.32
CA ARG A 231 0.60 -13.18 5.56
C ARG A 231 -0.39 -12.02 5.55
N PRO A 232 -1.51 -12.15 4.83
CA PRO A 232 -2.55 -11.14 4.85
C PRO A 232 -3.31 -11.16 6.18
N ILE A 233 -3.38 -10.00 6.82
CA ILE A 233 -4.28 -9.71 7.94
C ILE A 233 -5.57 -9.11 7.39
N GLN A 234 -5.43 -8.21 6.42
CA GLN A 234 -6.50 -7.67 5.59
C GLN A 234 -6.00 -7.58 4.13
N PRO A 235 -6.77 -8.01 3.13
CA PRO A 235 -8.07 -8.69 3.21
C PRO A 235 -8.01 -10.01 3.98
N LYS A 236 -9.14 -10.40 4.59
CA LYS A 236 -9.24 -11.69 5.27
C LYS A 236 -9.11 -12.84 4.29
N ILE A 237 -8.73 -14.01 4.78
CA ILE A 237 -8.69 -15.25 4.00
C ILE A 237 -9.68 -16.27 4.55
N ALA A 238 -10.14 -17.19 3.69
CA ALA A 238 -10.97 -18.32 4.07
C ALA A 238 -10.45 -19.60 3.42
N ARG A 239 -10.66 -20.74 4.10
CA ARG A 239 -10.32 -22.06 3.56
C ARG A 239 -11.26 -22.37 2.39
N LYS A 240 -10.68 -22.77 1.27
CA LYS A 240 -11.42 -23.23 0.10
C LYS A 240 -11.95 -24.62 0.40
N HIS A 241 -13.25 -24.74 0.65
CA HIS A 241 -13.87 -26.05 0.75
C HIS A 241 -13.87 -26.70 -0.64
N SER A 242 -13.24 -27.87 -0.78
CA SER A 242 -13.47 -28.70 -1.95
C SER A 242 -14.97 -29.00 -1.98
N ARG A 243 -15.61 -28.57 -3.07
CA ARG A 243 -17.01 -28.86 -3.32
C ARG A 243 -17.12 -30.38 -3.40
N SER A 244 -17.60 -31.02 -2.32
CA SER A 244 -17.92 -32.46 -2.35
C SER A 244 -18.91 -32.67 -3.49
N GLU A 245 -18.53 -33.55 -4.41
CA GLU A 245 -19.35 -34.00 -5.51
C GLU A 245 -20.75 -34.33 -5.01
N THR A 246 -21.73 -33.68 -5.62
CA THR A 246 -23.11 -34.16 -5.59
C THR A 246 -23.10 -35.56 -6.18
N THR A 247 -23.36 -36.56 -5.35
CA THR A 247 -23.90 -37.85 -5.77
C THR A 247 -25.01 -37.60 -6.77
N ASP A 248 -24.82 -38.04 -8.01
CA ASP A 248 -25.83 -38.70 -8.84
C ASP A 248 -25.17 -39.28 -10.10
N GLY A 249 -25.05 -40.61 -10.13
CA GLY A 249 -25.28 -41.40 -11.34
C GLY A 249 -24.13 -41.68 -12.31
N ASP A 250 -23.68 -42.93 -12.24
CA ASP A 250 -23.24 -43.80 -13.35
C ASP A 250 -21.73 -43.94 -13.59
N GLY A 251 -21.32 -45.21 -13.63
CA GLY A 251 -19.94 -45.64 -13.39
C GLY A 251 -19.05 -45.63 -14.61
N THR A 252 -17.74 -45.62 -14.36
CA THR A 252 -16.81 -46.68 -14.76
C THR A 252 -15.42 -46.33 -14.24
N ASN A 253 -14.83 -47.26 -13.47
CA ASN A 253 -13.49 -47.14 -12.90
C ASN A 253 -12.42 -47.08 -14.01
N GLN A 254 -11.51 -46.12 -13.91
CA GLN A 254 -10.12 -46.33 -14.29
C GLN A 254 -9.23 -45.83 -13.15
N ASP A 255 -8.51 -46.80 -12.57
CA ASP A 255 -7.57 -46.65 -11.48
C ASP A 255 -6.33 -45.88 -11.94
N GLU A 256 -6.16 -44.65 -11.45
CA GLU A 256 -4.87 -43.95 -11.39
C GLU A 256 -4.44 -43.94 -9.91
N PRO A 257 -3.20 -44.36 -9.57
CA PRO A 257 -2.76 -44.42 -8.18
C PRO A 257 -2.51 -43.00 -7.66
N ASN A 258 -3.49 -42.43 -6.98
CA ASN A 258 -3.29 -41.20 -6.22
C ASN A 258 -2.25 -41.45 -5.12
N GLU A 259 -1.10 -40.78 -5.24
CA GLU A 259 -0.16 -40.61 -4.14
C GLU A 259 -0.89 -40.01 -2.92
N PRO A 260 -0.61 -40.48 -1.69
CA PRO A 260 -1.22 -39.94 -0.48
C PRO A 260 -0.55 -38.60 -0.11
N GLY A 261 -0.81 -37.57 -0.90
CA GLY A 261 -0.59 -36.19 -0.50
C GLY A 261 -1.73 -35.77 0.42
N HIS A 262 -1.42 -35.39 1.67
CA HIS A 262 -2.37 -34.71 2.52
C HIS A 262 -3.00 -33.53 1.75
N PRO A 263 -4.33 -33.31 1.82
CA PRO A 263 -4.92 -32.14 1.20
C PRO A 263 -4.33 -30.91 1.89
N GLU A 264 -3.40 -30.23 1.23
CA GLU A 264 -2.90 -28.95 1.72
C GLU A 264 -4.10 -28.01 1.81
N ASP A 265 -4.27 -27.38 2.98
CA ASP A 265 -5.36 -26.44 3.19
C ASP A 265 -5.17 -25.24 2.28
N VAL A 266 -5.91 -25.21 1.17
CA VAL A 266 -5.90 -24.07 0.24
C VAL A 266 -6.76 -22.96 0.82
N TYR A 267 -6.22 -21.74 0.91
CA TYR A 267 -6.97 -20.55 1.30
C TYR A 267 -7.05 -19.55 0.13
N GLU A 268 -8.10 -18.74 0.15
CA GLU A 268 -8.31 -17.66 -0.80
C GLU A 268 -8.68 -16.35 -0.09
N TYR A 269 -8.38 -15.22 -0.73
CA TYR A 269 -8.80 -13.90 -0.24
C TYR A 269 -10.33 -13.80 -0.24
N VAL A 270 -10.87 -13.22 0.82
CA VAL A 270 -12.28 -12.90 0.98
C VAL A 270 -12.44 -11.40 0.77
N HIS A 271 -12.94 -11.03 -0.41
CA HIS A 271 -13.31 -9.65 -0.72
C HIS A 271 -14.83 -9.51 -0.65
N PRO A 272 -15.35 -8.69 0.29
CA PRO A 272 -16.77 -8.39 0.33
C PRO A 272 -17.26 -7.74 -0.98
N LEU A 273 -18.56 -7.90 -1.24
CA LEU A 273 -19.19 -7.25 -2.39
C LEU A 273 -19.14 -5.73 -2.26
N ASN A 274 -19.48 -5.22 -1.07
CA ASN A 274 -19.45 -3.79 -0.74
C ASN A 274 -18.06 -3.37 -0.26
N ALA A 275 -17.68 -2.12 -0.51
CA ALA A 275 -16.46 -1.55 0.05
C ALA A 275 -16.52 -1.51 1.59
N PRO A 276 -15.62 -2.20 2.31
CA PRO A 276 -15.56 -2.11 3.77
C PRO A 276 -15.12 -0.70 4.18
N SER A 277 -15.97 0.02 4.91
CA SER A 277 -15.77 1.45 5.14
C SER A 277 -14.50 1.77 5.92
N GLU A 278 -14.01 0.84 6.73
CA GLU A 278 -12.81 0.98 7.57
C GLU A 278 -11.50 0.77 6.79
N TRP A 279 -11.58 0.24 5.57
CA TRP A 279 -10.42 0.04 4.68
C TRP A 279 -10.55 0.80 3.35
N LEU A 280 -11.69 1.44 3.09
CA LEU A 280 -11.95 2.18 1.86
C LEU A 280 -11.11 3.47 1.80
N ILE A 281 -10.09 3.46 0.93
CA ILE A 281 -9.24 4.62 0.66
C ILE A 281 -10.05 5.65 -0.13
N GLN A 282 -10.54 5.27 -1.31
CA GLN A 282 -11.17 6.19 -2.26
C GLN A 282 -12.03 5.45 -3.30
N CYS A 283 -13.26 5.89 -3.51
CA CYS A 283 -14.07 5.53 -4.69
C CYS A 283 -13.69 6.39 -5.89
N ASN A 284 -13.79 5.86 -7.11
CA ASN A 284 -13.76 6.71 -8.29
C ASN A 284 -15.10 7.45 -8.45
N LYS A 285 -15.07 8.58 -9.15
CA LYS A 285 -16.28 9.18 -9.71
C LYS A 285 -16.88 8.24 -10.75
N THR A 286 -18.20 8.09 -10.75
CA THR A 286 -18.93 7.15 -11.63
C THR A 286 -18.90 7.58 -13.09
N ALA A 287 -18.65 6.62 -13.99
CA ALA A 287 -18.83 6.74 -15.45
C ALA A 287 -18.25 8.02 -16.07
N THR A 288 -17.02 8.39 -15.69
CA THR A 288 -16.30 9.56 -16.19
C THR A 288 -15.03 9.16 -16.95
N GLY A 289 -14.85 9.74 -18.13
CA GLY A 289 -13.63 9.58 -18.92
C GLY A 289 -12.44 10.40 -18.40
N ASP A 290 -12.69 11.39 -17.55
CA ASP A 290 -11.66 12.29 -17.04
C ASP A 290 -10.86 11.61 -15.93
N TRP A 291 -9.54 11.66 -16.05
CA TRP A 291 -8.63 11.23 -14.98
C TRP A 291 -8.81 12.08 -13.74
N GLN A 292 -8.96 11.42 -12.59
CA GLN A 292 -9.04 12.05 -11.29
C GLN A 292 -7.75 11.74 -10.54
N GLU A 293 -7.15 12.76 -9.95
CA GLU A 293 -6.06 12.59 -9.00
C GLU A 293 -6.60 12.72 -7.59
N HIS A 294 -6.24 11.76 -6.74
CA HIS A 294 -6.67 11.70 -5.36
C HIS A 294 -5.45 11.69 -4.44
N THR A 295 -5.49 12.50 -3.40
CA THR A 295 -4.58 12.41 -2.25
C THR A 295 -5.41 12.19 -1.00
N VAL A 296 -5.29 11.02 -0.39
CA VAL A 296 -6.00 10.64 0.83
C VAL A 296 -5.01 10.47 1.95
N THR A 297 -5.24 11.17 3.05
CA THR A 297 -4.40 11.09 4.26
C THR A 297 -5.18 10.45 5.39
N TRP A 298 -4.60 9.40 5.97
CA TRP A 298 -5.03 8.81 7.23
C TRP A 298 -4.02 9.21 8.29
N SER A 299 -4.48 9.85 9.36
CA SER A 299 -3.61 10.39 10.42
C SER A 299 -3.86 9.70 11.76
N TYR A 300 -2.83 9.61 12.59
CA TYR A 300 -2.98 9.22 13.99
C TYR A 300 -3.78 10.23 14.82
N LEU A 301 -3.93 11.46 14.32
CA LEU A 301 -4.73 12.54 14.92
C LEU A 301 -6.18 12.57 14.43
N ASP A 302 -6.53 11.72 13.46
CA ASP A 302 -7.90 11.60 12.98
C ASP A 302 -8.81 11.17 14.17
N ASP A 303 -9.94 11.88 14.36
CA ASP A 303 -10.93 11.68 15.44
C ASP A 303 -12.37 11.97 14.94
N VAL A 304 -12.63 11.66 13.68
CA VAL A 304 -13.96 11.82 13.08
C VAL A 304 -14.84 10.64 13.45
N ASN A 305 -15.94 10.91 14.15
CA ASN A 305 -16.97 9.90 14.37
C ASN A 305 -17.63 9.52 13.03
N PRO A 306 -17.65 8.22 12.64
CA PRO A 306 -18.18 7.79 11.34
C PRO A 306 -19.67 8.12 11.11
N ASN A 307 -20.44 8.31 12.20
CA ASN A 307 -21.87 8.62 12.14
C ASN A 307 -22.18 10.13 12.24
N SER A 308 -21.15 10.98 12.26
CA SER A 308 -21.29 12.44 12.25
C SER A 308 -21.40 13.00 10.84
N ASP A 309 -21.83 14.27 10.72
CA ASP A 309 -21.82 15.00 9.44
C ASP A 309 -20.42 15.06 8.81
N ALA A 310 -19.37 15.12 9.63
CA ALA A 310 -17.99 15.06 9.15
C ALA A 310 -17.68 13.68 8.52
N GLY A 311 -18.19 12.59 9.10
CA GLY A 311 -18.10 11.25 8.52
C GLY A 311 -18.84 11.14 7.18
N THR A 312 -20.07 11.69 7.10
CA THR A 312 -20.82 11.78 5.84
C THR A 312 -20.06 12.60 4.79
N ALA A 313 -19.42 13.71 5.18
CA ALA A 313 -18.62 14.52 4.28
C ALA A 313 -17.35 13.81 3.75
N LEU A 314 -16.83 12.79 4.44
CA LEU A 314 -15.78 11.92 3.89
C LEU A 314 -16.34 11.02 2.79
N GLU A 315 -17.50 10.40 3.05
CA GLU A 315 -18.18 9.51 2.11
C GLU A 315 -18.65 10.24 0.85
N ASP A 316 -19.20 11.45 0.98
CA ASP A 316 -19.60 12.28 -0.16
C ASP A 316 -18.42 12.63 -1.09
N ARG A 317 -17.18 12.57 -0.58
CA ARG A 317 -15.93 12.73 -1.34
C ARG A 317 -15.29 11.39 -1.75
N GLY A 318 -15.96 10.28 -1.49
CA GLY A 318 -15.55 8.92 -1.85
C GLY A 318 -14.57 8.25 -0.89
N ARG A 319 -14.23 8.85 0.26
CA ARG A 319 -13.40 8.22 1.30
C ARG A 319 -14.29 7.42 2.26
N GLY A 320 -13.83 6.28 2.75
CA GLY A 320 -14.57 5.52 3.76
C GLY A 320 -14.76 6.33 5.04
N ARG A 321 -16.02 6.52 5.48
CA ARG A 321 -16.35 7.30 6.69
C ARG A 321 -15.63 6.80 7.95
N SER A 322 -15.45 5.47 8.08
CA SER A 322 -14.76 4.86 9.23
C SER A 322 -13.25 5.07 9.22
N THR A 323 -12.64 5.44 8.09
CA THR A 323 -11.19 5.70 8.01
C THR A 323 -10.78 7.03 8.64
N GLY A 324 -11.75 7.88 9.00
CA GLY A 324 -11.52 9.19 9.62
C GLY A 324 -11.39 9.14 11.14
N ASP A 325 -11.43 7.96 11.76
CA ASP A 325 -11.33 7.83 13.22
C ASP A 325 -9.89 7.66 13.72
N GLY A 326 -8.90 7.50 12.83
CA GLY A 326 -7.48 7.34 13.13
C GLY A 326 -7.07 6.02 13.79
N SER A 327 -8.02 5.09 14.02
CA SER A 327 -7.80 3.84 14.76
C SER A 327 -6.76 2.95 14.09
N LEU A 328 -6.82 2.81 12.75
CA LEU A 328 -5.86 2.01 12.00
C LEU A 328 -4.44 2.53 12.19
N VAL A 329 -4.19 3.82 11.94
CA VAL A 329 -2.84 4.41 12.04
C VAL A 329 -2.29 4.26 13.45
N ARG A 330 -3.09 4.52 14.49
CA ARG A 330 -2.68 4.33 15.89
C ARG A 330 -2.41 2.87 16.26
N SER A 331 -2.96 1.92 15.52
CA SER A 331 -2.77 0.48 15.76
C SER A 331 -1.50 -0.10 15.11
N LEU A 332 -0.91 0.60 14.13
CA LEU A 332 0.22 0.10 13.36
C LEU A 332 1.49 -0.02 14.19
N ARG A 333 2.22 -1.10 13.96
CA ARG A 333 3.44 -1.49 14.70
C ARG A 333 4.62 -1.54 13.75
N MET A 334 5.83 -1.47 14.30
CA MET A 334 7.06 -1.71 13.55
C MET A 334 6.96 -3.04 12.78
N GLY A 335 7.26 -3.00 11.48
CA GLY A 335 7.18 -4.17 10.60
C GLY A 335 5.82 -4.42 9.95
N ASP A 336 4.75 -3.72 10.34
CA ASP A 336 3.48 -3.78 9.62
C ASP A 336 3.65 -3.27 8.18
N VAL A 337 3.00 -3.94 7.24
CA VAL A 337 3.10 -3.64 5.80
C VAL A 337 1.73 -3.22 5.28
N ILE A 338 1.65 -2.03 4.70
CA ILE A 338 0.41 -1.50 4.12
C ILE A 338 0.32 -1.91 2.66
N THR A 339 -0.85 -2.38 2.24
CA THR A 339 -1.09 -2.75 0.84
C THR A 339 -2.24 -1.94 0.26
N ILE A 340 -2.29 -1.83 -1.06
CA ILE A 340 -3.37 -1.17 -1.79
C ILE A 340 -3.93 -2.16 -2.80
N TRP A 341 -5.25 -2.26 -2.81
CA TRP A 341 -6.00 -3.08 -3.74
C TRP A 341 -6.96 -2.23 -4.56
N GLY A 342 -7.05 -2.52 -5.86
CA GLY A 342 -8.02 -1.92 -6.75
C GLY A 342 -9.21 -2.84 -6.95
N LYS A 343 -10.41 -2.25 -7.04
CA LYS A 343 -11.68 -2.95 -7.13
C LYS A 343 -12.53 -2.44 -8.28
N ALA A 344 -13.26 -3.37 -8.89
CA ALA A 344 -14.40 -3.10 -9.75
C ALA A 344 -15.46 -4.18 -9.52
N ARG A 345 -16.75 -3.84 -9.40
CA ARG A 345 -17.85 -4.81 -9.27
C ARG A 345 -18.85 -4.67 -10.40
N PHE A 346 -19.46 -5.81 -10.75
CA PHE A 346 -20.50 -5.95 -11.78
C PHE A 346 -20.04 -5.66 -13.22
N PRO A 347 -20.74 -6.23 -14.22
CA PRO A 347 -20.42 -5.95 -15.61
C PRO A 347 -20.61 -4.46 -15.92
N GLY A 348 -19.71 -3.90 -16.73
CA GLY A 348 -19.79 -2.51 -17.17
C GLY A 348 -19.15 -1.49 -16.23
N TRP A 349 -18.52 -1.89 -15.12
CA TRP A 349 -17.66 -1.04 -14.28
C TRP A 349 -16.20 -1.35 -14.53
N VAL A 350 -15.36 -0.32 -14.69
CA VAL A 350 -13.95 -0.50 -15.04
C VAL A 350 -13.09 0.54 -14.32
N ASN A 351 -12.35 0.10 -13.29
CA ASN A 351 -11.35 0.93 -12.63
C ASN A 351 -10.09 0.98 -13.51
N SER A 352 -9.80 2.16 -14.06
CA SER A 352 -8.62 2.44 -14.88
C SER A 352 -7.63 3.25 -14.06
N ILE A 353 -6.39 2.79 -13.98
CA ILE A 353 -5.41 3.28 -13.00
C ILE A 353 -4.10 3.59 -13.72
N GLU A 354 -3.66 4.86 -13.63
CA GLU A 354 -2.41 5.31 -14.21
C GLU A 354 -1.24 5.07 -13.25
N TYR A 355 -1.41 5.44 -11.98
CA TYR A 355 -0.42 5.18 -10.94
C TYR A 355 -1.05 5.07 -9.56
N VAL A 356 -0.29 4.44 -8.65
CA VAL A 356 -0.58 4.38 -7.22
C VAL A 356 0.71 4.63 -6.45
N LYS A 357 0.62 5.39 -5.36
CA LYS A 357 1.71 5.73 -4.47
C LYS A 357 1.24 5.63 -3.03
N VAL A 358 2.07 5.09 -2.15
CA VAL A 358 1.89 5.11 -0.71
C VAL A 358 3.09 5.74 -0.02
N GLU A 359 2.83 6.63 0.91
CA GLU A 359 3.83 7.22 1.79
C GLU A 359 3.45 6.90 3.23
N VAL A 360 4.34 6.26 3.98
CA VAL A 360 4.09 5.87 5.37
C VAL A 360 5.06 6.64 6.27
N TYR A 361 4.53 7.33 7.27
CA TYR A 361 5.29 8.21 8.17
C TYR A 361 5.29 7.68 9.60
N TRP A 362 6.42 7.78 10.28
CA TRP A 362 6.59 7.36 11.67
C TRP A 362 7.53 8.27 12.46
N ALA A 363 7.25 8.42 13.75
CA ALA A 363 8.18 9.05 14.68
C ALA A 363 9.43 8.18 14.86
N VAL A 364 10.60 8.78 15.12
CA VAL A 364 11.90 8.09 15.30
C VAL A 364 12.47 8.34 16.68
#